data_AF-A0A0S7Y6Q7-F1
#
_entry.id   AF-A0A0S7Y6Q7-F1
#
_cell.length_a   1.000
_cell.length_b   1.000
_cell.length_c   1.000
_cell.angle_alpha   90.00
_cell.angle_beta   90.00
_cell.angle_gamma   90.00
#
_symmetry.space_group_name_H-M   'P 1'
#
loop_
_entity.id
_entity.type
_entity.pdbx_description
1 polymer ?
#
loop_
_entity_poly.entity_id
_entity_poly.type
_entity_poly.pdbx_seq_one_letter_code
_entity_poly.pdbx_strand_id
1 'polypeptide(L)'
;MRPKKKTDADSISKVELLDALKEAHEQVQHMKNLIAEYKWLEGALRRRTRDLSERVKELDCLYAISIKLVSSNDSLQQILVDVINIMPGGWQYPEATCVRLLLRGNEYCTSNFCETKLKQTAFIRQGNNRIGVLEVYLLPSPVDDKYRPFLPQEKHLLDLIAIWIGLIIEYRK
;
A
#
# COMPACT_ATOMS: atom_id res chain seq x y z
N MET A 1 0.69 -55.57 64.39
CA MET A 1 1.52 -54.35 64.39
C MET A 1 2.41 -54.34 63.15
N ARG A 2 2.19 -53.42 62.21
CA ARG A 2 3.12 -53.07 61.13
C ARG A 2 3.41 -51.56 61.26
N PRO A 3 4.67 -51.11 61.22
CA PRO A 3 4.97 -49.70 61.44
C PRO A 3 4.54 -48.88 60.22
N LYS A 4 3.83 -47.78 60.46
CA LYS A 4 3.55 -46.76 59.46
C LYS A 4 4.88 -46.15 59.03
N LYS A 5 5.25 -46.27 57.75
CA LYS A 5 6.26 -45.40 57.13
C LYS A 5 5.76 -43.97 57.28
N LYS A 6 6.41 -43.19 58.16
CA LYS A 6 6.30 -41.74 58.14
C LYS A 6 6.95 -41.29 56.84
N THR A 7 6.16 -40.57 56.05
CA THR A 7 6.57 -39.83 54.87
C THR A 7 7.57 -38.76 55.32
N ASP A 8 8.85 -38.91 54.98
CA ASP A 8 9.81 -37.81 55.02
C ASP A 8 9.47 -36.87 53.86
N ALA A 9 8.59 -35.92 54.15
CA ALA A 9 8.26 -34.79 53.31
C ALA A 9 8.53 -33.53 54.14
N ASP A 10 9.81 -33.21 54.34
CA ASP A 10 10.34 -32.01 54.98
C ASP A 10 11.65 -31.71 54.25
N SER A 11 12.02 -30.53 53.81
CA SER A 11 11.41 -29.20 53.79
C SER A 11 12.36 -28.42 52.87
N ILE A 12 11.94 -28.03 51.67
CA ILE A 12 12.81 -27.28 50.74
C ILE A 12 13.38 -26.08 51.50
N SER A 13 14.72 -25.94 51.52
CA SER A 13 15.33 -24.90 52.34
C SER A 13 14.93 -23.53 51.79
N LYS A 14 14.77 -22.55 52.67
CA LYS A 14 14.47 -21.17 52.27
C LYS A 14 15.48 -20.63 51.24
N VAL A 15 16.72 -21.13 51.27
CA VAL A 15 17.79 -20.77 50.34
C VAL A 15 17.52 -21.36 48.94
N GLU A 16 17.17 -22.65 48.86
CA GLU A 16 16.83 -23.32 47.60
C GLU A 16 15.61 -22.66 46.93
N LEU A 17 14.60 -22.25 47.71
CA LEU A 17 13.45 -21.51 47.18
C LEU A 17 13.83 -20.11 46.68
N LEU A 18 14.75 -19.42 47.36
CA LEU A 18 15.21 -18.10 46.94
C LEU A 18 16.05 -18.15 45.66
N ASP A 19 16.88 -19.17 45.51
CA ASP A 19 17.69 -19.35 44.31
C ASP A 19 16.83 -19.77 43.11
N ALA A 20 15.89 -20.70 43.29
CA ALA A 20 14.90 -21.04 42.26
C ALA A 20 14.04 -19.83 41.84
N LEU A 21 13.68 -18.94 42.78
CA LEU A 21 12.93 -17.73 42.48
C LEU A 21 13.76 -16.71 41.69
N LYS A 22 15.06 -16.56 41.98
CA LYS A 22 15.98 -15.72 41.21
C LYS A 22 16.15 -16.24 39.80
N GLU A 23 16.39 -17.54 39.63
CA GLU A 23 16.50 -18.17 38.32
C GLU A 23 15.22 -17.98 37.51
N ALA A 24 14.05 -18.20 38.12
CA ALA A 24 12.77 -17.96 37.46
C ALA A 24 12.58 -16.49 37.06
N HIS A 25 13.02 -15.54 37.91
CA HIS A 25 12.97 -14.11 37.57
C HIS A 25 13.86 -13.79 36.36
N GLU A 26 15.10 -14.30 36.34
CA GLU A 26 16.03 -14.12 35.23
C GLU A 26 15.47 -14.69 33.92
N GLN A 27 14.89 -15.89 33.97
CA GLN A 27 14.22 -16.50 32.81
C GLN A 27 13.04 -15.65 32.32
N VAL A 28 12.21 -15.12 33.23
CA VAL A 28 11.09 -14.24 32.87
C VAL A 28 11.59 -12.95 32.22
N GLN A 29 12.69 -12.36 32.70
CA GLN A 29 13.26 -11.15 32.09
C GLN A 29 13.83 -11.44 30.70
N HIS A 30 14.55 -12.55 30.55
CA HIS A 30 15.05 -12.98 29.25
C HIS A 30 13.90 -13.17 28.25
N MET A 31 12.83 -13.86 28.67
CA MET A 31 11.67 -14.11 27.82
C MET A 31 10.92 -12.82 27.45
N LYS A 32 10.84 -11.83 28.35
CA LYS A 32 10.30 -10.50 28.03
C LYS A 32 11.09 -9.79 26.95
N ASN A 33 12.42 -9.83 27.02
CA ASN A 33 13.29 -9.23 26.01
C ASN A 33 13.11 -9.92 24.65
N LEU A 34 13.06 -11.25 24.62
CA LEU A 34 12.77 -12.01 23.39
C LEU A 34 11.41 -11.67 22.79
N ILE A 35 10.36 -11.52 23.61
CA ILE A 35 9.03 -11.13 23.12
C ILE A 35 9.06 -9.71 22.53
N ALA A 36 9.79 -8.79 23.16
CA ALA A 36 9.93 -7.43 22.64
C ALA A 36 10.65 -7.42 21.28
N GLU A 37 11.72 -8.21 21.16
CA GLU A 37 12.46 -8.38 19.91
C GLU A 37 11.60 -9.02 18.82
N TYR A 38 10.85 -10.08 19.13
CA TYR A 38 9.93 -10.73 18.21
C TYR A 38 8.86 -9.76 17.69
N LYS A 39 8.22 -8.98 18.58
CA LYS A 39 7.21 -7.98 18.20
C LYS A 39 7.78 -6.89 17.30
N TRP A 40 9.02 -6.46 17.57
CA TRP A 40 9.70 -5.49 16.72
C TRP A 40 9.97 -6.06 15.33
N LEU A 41 10.48 -7.29 15.26
CA LEU A 41 10.79 -7.98 14.02
C LEU A 41 9.52 -8.23 13.19
N GLU A 42 8.45 -8.69 13.83
CA GLU A 42 7.13 -8.88 13.21
C GLU A 42 6.60 -7.57 12.62
N GLY A 43 6.69 -6.47 13.38
CA GLY A 43 6.32 -5.14 12.90
C GLY A 43 7.17 -4.67 11.72
N ALA A 44 8.47 -4.94 11.73
CA ALA A 44 9.38 -4.61 10.62
C ALA A 44 9.08 -5.44 9.36
N LEU A 45 8.81 -6.74 9.53
CA LEU A 45 8.42 -7.64 8.45
C LEU A 45 7.10 -7.18 7.82
N ARG A 46 6.08 -6.90 8.64
CA ARG A 46 4.78 -6.42 8.17
C ARG A 46 4.89 -5.13 7.36
N ARG A 47 5.75 -4.20 7.77
CA ARG A 47 6.02 -2.97 6.99
C ARG A 47 6.62 -3.30 5.62
N ARG A 48 7.65 -4.13 5.57
CA ARG A 48 8.29 -4.53 4.30
C ARG A 48 7.32 -5.27 3.38
N THR A 49 6.52 -6.18 3.91
CA THR A 49 5.51 -6.92 3.13
C THR A 49 4.50 -5.96 2.52
N ARG A 50 4.03 -4.96 3.29
CA ARG A 50 3.12 -3.93 2.77
C ARG A 50 3.78 -3.10 1.66
N ASP A 51 5.00 -2.62 1.88
CA ASP A 51 5.70 -1.79 0.90
C ASP A 51 5.97 -2.56 -0.41
N LEU A 52 6.31 -3.85 -0.32
CA LEU A 52 6.42 -4.74 -1.48
C LEU A 52 5.07 -4.92 -2.19
N SER A 53 4.00 -5.12 -1.43
CA SER A 53 2.66 -5.29 -2.00
C SER A 53 2.21 -4.05 -2.77
N GLU A 54 2.47 -2.85 -2.25
CA GLU A 54 2.15 -1.61 -2.98
C GLU A 54 2.99 -1.48 -4.26
N ARG A 55 4.27 -1.88 -4.21
CA ARG A 55 5.11 -1.85 -5.41
C ARG A 55 4.66 -2.81 -6.49
N VAL A 56 4.15 -3.99 -6.13
CA VAL A 56 3.54 -4.93 -7.08
C VAL A 56 2.32 -4.30 -7.75
N LYS A 57 1.42 -3.66 -7.00
CA LYS A 57 0.26 -2.96 -7.56
C LYS A 57 0.67 -1.88 -8.57
N GLU A 58 1.66 -1.06 -8.23
CA GLU A 58 2.17 -0.01 -9.12
C GLU A 58 2.72 -0.60 -10.43
N LEU A 59 3.50 -1.68 -10.33
CA LEU A 59 4.09 -2.36 -11.50
C LEU A 59 3.02 -3.01 -12.37
N ASP A 60 2.04 -3.69 -11.78
CA ASP A 60 0.91 -4.29 -12.49
C ASP A 60 0.09 -3.23 -13.23
N CYS A 61 -0.17 -2.10 -12.58
CA CYS A 61 -0.85 -0.96 -13.19
C CYS A 61 -0.06 -0.41 -14.39
N LEU A 62 1.24 -0.15 -14.23
CA LEU A 62 2.10 0.34 -15.32
C LEU A 62 2.19 -0.66 -16.47
N TYR A 63 2.31 -1.95 -16.15
CA TYR A 63 2.38 -3.01 -17.15
C TYR A 63 1.08 -3.08 -17.97
N ALA A 64 -0.07 -3.12 -17.30
CA ALA A 64 -1.38 -3.13 -17.95
C ALA A 64 -1.59 -1.89 -18.85
N ILE A 65 -1.23 -0.69 -18.37
CA ILE A 65 -1.27 0.54 -19.17
C ILE A 65 -0.33 0.44 -20.38
N SER A 66 0.89 -0.08 -20.20
CA SER A 66 1.86 -0.20 -21.29
C SER A 66 1.35 -1.09 -22.43
N ILE A 67 0.68 -2.21 -22.10
CA ILE A 67 0.06 -3.09 -23.09
C ILE A 67 -1.01 -2.33 -23.90
N LYS A 68 -1.84 -1.54 -23.22
CA LYS A 68 -2.90 -0.75 -23.87
C LYS A 68 -2.36 0.34 -24.78
N LEU A 69 -1.30 1.02 -24.38
CA LEU A 69 -0.70 2.08 -25.19
C LEU A 69 -0.10 1.57 -26.51
N VAL A 70 0.42 0.34 -26.53
CA VAL A 70 1.06 -0.26 -27.71
C VAL A 70 0.04 -0.94 -28.65
N SER A 71 -1.22 -1.12 -28.23
CA SER A 71 -2.27 -1.74 -29.05
C SER A 71 -2.56 -0.93 -30.32
N SER A 72 -2.13 -1.42 -31.49
CA SER A 72 -2.27 -0.71 -32.77
C SER A 72 -3.68 -0.72 -33.37
N ASN A 73 -4.54 -1.63 -32.91
CA ASN A 73 -5.88 -1.81 -33.49
C ASN A 73 -6.94 -0.91 -32.84
N ASP A 74 -6.65 -0.34 -31.66
CA ASP A 74 -7.59 0.48 -30.92
C ASP A 74 -7.47 1.95 -31.31
N SER A 75 -8.60 2.67 -31.31
CA SER A 75 -8.60 4.12 -31.45
C SER A 75 -7.92 4.77 -30.24
N LEU A 76 -7.35 5.96 -30.42
CA LEU A 76 -6.75 6.72 -29.30
C LEU A 76 -7.76 6.91 -28.16
N GLN A 77 -9.02 7.18 -28.49
CA GLN A 77 -10.09 7.36 -27.49
C GLN A 77 -10.30 6.10 -26.66
N GLN A 78 -10.35 4.92 -27.29
CA GLN A 78 -10.52 3.65 -26.58
C GLN A 78 -9.34 3.37 -25.66
N ILE A 79 -8.11 3.64 -26.12
CA ILE A 79 -6.90 3.47 -25.30
C ILE A 79 -6.95 4.39 -24.07
N LEU A 80 -7.34 5.66 -24.24
CA LEU A 80 -7.44 6.59 -23.11
C LEU A 80 -8.48 6.14 -22.08
N VAL A 81 -9.63 5.65 -22.53
CA VAL A 81 -10.66 5.08 -21.65
C VAL A 81 -10.13 3.87 -20.89
N ASP A 82 -9.45 2.94 -21.59
CA ASP A 82 -8.86 1.75 -20.96
C ASP A 82 -7.80 2.15 -19.91
N VAL A 83 -6.92 3.11 -20.22
CA VAL A 83 -5.89 3.59 -19.30
C VAL A 83 -6.52 4.17 -18.03
N ILE A 84 -7.54 5.02 -18.17
CA ILE A 84 -8.24 5.64 -17.03
C ILE A 84 -8.92 4.59 -16.14
N ASN A 85 -9.47 3.54 -16.73
CA ASN A 85 -10.11 2.46 -15.98
C ASN A 85 -9.11 1.50 -15.31
N ILE A 86 -7.88 1.40 -15.81
CA ILE A 86 -6.80 0.60 -15.18
C ILE A 86 -6.20 1.35 -13.98
N MET A 87 -6.04 2.67 -14.09
CA MET A 87 -5.34 3.51 -13.12
C MET A 87 -5.72 3.26 -11.64
N PRO A 88 -7.01 3.18 -11.24
CA PRO A 88 -7.37 2.95 -9.85
C PRO A 88 -6.68 1.76 -9.19
N GLY A 89 -6.37 0.69 -9.94
CA GLY A 89 -5.68 -0.50 -9.42
C GLY A 89 -4.26 -0.23 -8.91
N GLY A 90 -3.62 0.88 -9.33
CA GLY A 90 -2.30 1.29 -8.86
C GLY A 90 -2.29 2.15 -7.60
N TRP A 91 -3.46 2.48 -7.03
CA TRP A 91 -3.59 3.30 -5.82
C TRP A 91 -3.87 2.44 -4.58
N GLN A 92 -3.60 2.99 -3.40
CA GLN A 92 -3.78 2.33 -2.10
C GLN A 92 -5.24 1.88 -1.88
N TYR A 93 -6.20 2.64 -2.42
CA TYR A 93 -7.63 2.38 -2.29
C TYR A 93 -8.31 2.36 -3.67
N PRO A 94 -8.17 1.28 -4.46
CA PRO A 94 -8.70 1.22 -5.83
C PRO A 94 -10.19 1.52 -5.94
N GLU A 95 -11.00 1.01 -5.01
CA GLU A 95 -12.46 1.15 -5.02
C GLU A 95 -12.93 2.57 -4.71
N ALA A 96 -12.11 3.31 -3.95
CA ALA A 96 -12.37 4.71 -3.60
C ALA A 96 -11.64 5.69 -4.53
N THR A 97 -10.89 5.20 -5.51
CA THR A 97 -10.13 6.03 -6.45
C THR A 97 -10.95 6.23 -7.72
N CYS A 98 -11.09 7.49 -8.14
CA CYS A 98 -11.67 7.82 -9.44
C CYS A 98 -10.76 8.78 -10.21
N VAL A 99 -10.77 8.66 -11.53
CA VAL A 99 -9.80 9.33 -12.40
C VAL A 99 -10.54 10.17 -13.43
N ARG A 100 -10.00 11.35 -13.72
CA ARG A 100 -10.43 12.22 -14.81
C ARG A 100 -9.25 12.61 -15.68
N LEU A 101 -9.44 12.53 -16.99
CA LEU A 101 -8.55 13.06 -18.01
C LEU A 101 -9.27 14.15 -18.79
N LEU A 102 -8.70 15.35 -18.79
CA LEU A 102 -9.09 16.44 -19.68
C LEU A 102 -8.03 16.59 -20.74
N LEU A 103 -8.40 16.41 -22.02
CA LEU A 103 -7.45 16.41 -23.13
C LEU A 103 -8.05 17.11 -24.36
N ARG A 104 -7.46 18.24 -24.76
CA ARG A 104 -7.90 19.03 -25.93
C ARG A 104 -9.41 19.28 -25.99
N GLY A 105 -10.03 19.55 -24.83
CA GLY A 105 -11.48 19.80 -24.72
C GLY A 105 -12.36 18.55 -24.56
N ASN A 106 -11.79 17.35 -24.66
CA ASN A 106 -12.49 16.11 -24.34
C ASN A 106 -12.27 15.72 -22.88
N GLU A 107 -13.31 15.16 -22.27
CA GLU A 107 -13.29 14.63 -20.91
C GLU A 107 -13.48 13.11 -20.95
N TYR A 108 -12.65 12.41 -20.18
CA TYR A 108 -12.75 10.97 -19.96
C TYR A 108 -12.66 10.73 -18.46
N CYS A 109 -13.53 9.88 -17.92
CA CYS A 109 -13.57 9.62 -16.49
C CYS A 109 -13.94 8.17 -16.19
N THR A 110 -13.55 7.70 -15.00
CA THR A 110 -14.03 6.42 -14.47
C THR A 110 -15.53 6.49 -14.17
N SER A 111 -16.21 5.34 -14.18
CA SER A 111 -17.67 5.27 -13.96
C SER A 111 -18.11 5.79 -12.57
N ASN A 112 -17.23 5.71 -11.57
CA ASN A 112 -17.44 6.19 -10.20
C ASN A 112 -17.00 7.65 -9.99
N PHE A 113 -16.78 8.42 -11.05
CA PHE A 113 -16.20 9.76 -10.95
C PHE A 113 -17.05 10.70 -10.09
N CYS A 114 -16.39 11.30 -9.09
CA CYS A 114 -16.93 12.39 -8.29
C CYS A 114 -15.78 13.33 -7.91
N GLU A 115 -15.96 14.62 -8.13
CA GLU A 115 -14.98 15.60 -7.66
C GLU A 115 -14.96 15.67 -6.13
N THR A 116 -13.76 15.58 -5.57
CA THR A 116 -13.54 15.71 -4.13
C THR A 116 -12.40 16.69 -3.85
N LYS A 117 -12.30 17.12 -2.59
CA LYS A 117 -11.19 17.96 -2.13
C LYS A 117 -9.84 17.22 -2.15
N LEU A 118 -9.88 15.89 -2.07
CA LEU A 118 -8.70 15.04 -2.01
C LEU A 118 -8.32 14.63 -3.42
N LYS A 119 -7.37 15.35 -4.03
CA LYS A 119 -6.91 15.06 -5.38
C LYS A 119 -5.41 15.18 -5.60
N GLN A 120 -4.93 14.47 -6.61
CA GLN A 120 -3.63 14.66 -7.24
C GLN A 120 -3.81 14.99 -8.71
N THR A 121 -2.88 15.76 -9.28
CA THR A 121 -2.94 16.19 -10.68
C THR A 121 -1.58 16.09 -11.35
N ALA A 122 -1.56 15.77 -12.64
CA ALA A 122 -0.40 15.83 -13.51
C ALA A 122 -0.76 16.46 -14.85
N PHE A 123 0.11 17.32 -15.37
CA PHE A 123 -0.10 17.95 -16.68
C PHE A 123 0.40 17.04 -17.79
N ILE A 124 -0.42 16.90 -18.83
CA ILE A 124 -0.05 16.18 -20.04
C ILE A 124 0.53 17.19 -21.04
N ARG A 125 1.72 16.87 -21.54
CA ARG A 125 2.45 17.70 -22.49
C ARG A 125 2.72 16.94 -23.77
N GLN A 126 2.65 17.65 -24.90
CA GLN A 126 3.15 17.21 -26.19
C GLN A 126 4.27 18.19 -26.58
N GLY A 127 5.52 17.71 -26.63
CA GLY A 127 6.68 18.57 -26.58
C GLY A 127 6.61 19.54 -25.39
N ASN A 128 6.64 20.85 -25.65
CA ASN A 128 6.57 21.89 -24.61
C ASN A 128 5.14 22.40 -24.33
N ASN A 129 4.15 21.94 -25.09
CA ASN A 129 2.78 22.43 -25.00
C ASN A 129 1.94 21.59 -24.03
N ARG A 130 1.30 22.23 -23.06
CA ARG A 130 0.31 21.59 -22.21
C ARG A 130 -0.98 21.36 -23.02
N ILE A 131 -1.36 20.10 -23.19
CA ILE A 131 -2.53 19.69 -23.99
C ILE A 131 -3.66 19.10 -23.13
N GLY A 132 -3.39 18.86 -21.84
CA GLY A 132 -4.35 18.27 -20.94
C GLY A 132 -3.92 18.25 -19.47
N VAL A 133 -4.75 17.63 -18.65
CA VAL A 133 -4.49 17.33 -17.25
C VAL A 133 -5.10 15.97 -16.90
N LEU A 134 -4.34 15.17 -16.17
CA LEU A 134 -4.78 13.92 -15.57
C LEU A 134 -4.96 14.16 -14.07
N GLU A 135 -6.13 13.82 -13.56
CA GLU A 135 -6.54 14.07 -12.18
C GLU A 135 -7.00 12.76 -11.54
N VAL A 136 -6.60 12.54 -10.30
CA VAL A 136 -7.02 11.40 -9.49
C VAL A 136 -7.64 11.93 -8.21
N TYR A 137 -8.82 11.42 -7.88
CA TYR A 137 -9.62 11.83 -6.74
C TYR A 137 -9.83 10.64 -5.82
N LEU A 138 -9.87 10.94 -4.52
CA LEU A 138 -10.21 9.96 -3.50
C LEU A 138 -11.60 10.27 -2.96
N LEU A 139 -12.50 9.29 -3.08
CA LEU A 139 -13.85 9.37 -2.55
C LEU A 139 -13.84 9.41 -1.02
N PRO A 140 -14.77 10.15 -0.38
CA PRO A 140 -14.95 10.11 1.06
C PRO A 140 -15.21 8.67 1.51
N SER A 141 -14.46 8.22 2.52
CA SER A 141 -14.71 6.93 3.17
C SER A 141 -15.28 7.22 4.56
N PRO A 142 -16.22 6.42 5.07
CA PRO A 142 -16.73 6.56 6.45
C PRO A 142 -15.64 6.33 7.53
N VAL A 143 -14.44 5.88 7.14
CA VAL A 143 -13.29 5.70 8.04
C VAL A 143 -12.40 6.94 7.97
N ASP A 144 -12.45 7.75 9.03
CA ASP A 144 -11.90 9.11 9.20
C ASP A 144 -10.35 9.21 9.20
N ASP A 145 -9.63 8.11 8.97
CA ASP A 145 -8.19 8.03 9.26
C ASP A 145 -7.30 8.30 8.01
N LYS A 146 -7.61 9.35 7.25
CA LYS A 146 -6.85 9.74 6.05
C LYS A 146 -5.96 10.95 6.28
N TYR A 147 -5.12 10.94 7.33
CA TYR A 147 -4.09 11.97 7.55
C TYR A 147 -3.13 12.15 6.36
N ARG A 148 -2.97 11.12 5.52
CA ARG A 148 -2.33 11.18 4.20
C ARG A 148 -3.15 10.35 3.21
N PRO A 149 -4.01 10.98 2.39
CA PRO A 149 -4.91 10.27 1.49
C PRO A 149 -4.20 9.63 0.29
N PHE A 150 -3.01 10.14 -0.05
CA PHE A 150 -2.18 9.62 -1.12
C PHE A 150 -0.74 9.43 -0.66
N LEU A 151 -0.08 8.42 -1.22
CA LEU A 151 1.33 8.11 -1.02
C LEU A 151 2.21 8.91 -2.01
N PRO A 152 3.47 9.22 -1.65
CA PRO A 152 4.41 9.85 -2.59
C PRO A 152 4.61 9.06 -3.89
N GLN A 153 4.59 7.73 -3.81
CA GLN A 153 4.78 6.84 -4.96
C GLN A 153 3.63 6.92 -5.95
N GLU A 154 2.39 7.11 -5.49
CA GLU A 154 1.21 7.31 -6.35
C GLU A 154 1.32 8.59 -7.18
N LYS A 155 1.96 9.65 -6.63
CA LYS A 155 2.23 10.86 -7.40
C LYS A 155 3.20 10.58 -8.55
N HIS A 156 4.24 9.78 -8.29
CA HIS A 156 5.19 9.38 -9.33
C HIS A 156 4.53 8.52 -10.41
N LEU A 157 3.65 7.59 -10.01
CA LEU A 157 2.84 6.80 -10.92
C LEU A 157 1.99 7.69 -11.83
N LEU A 158 1.28 8.67 -11.25
CA LEU A 158 0.46 9.63 -11.98
C LEU A 158 1.27 10.44 -13.00
N ASP A 159 2.43 10.96 -12.60
CA ASP A 159 3.30 11.75 -13.48
C ASP A 159 3.83 10.92 -14.66
N LEU A 160 4.21 9.67 -14.41
CA LEU A 160 4.70 8.78 -15.46
C LEU A 160 3.61 8.47 -16.48
N ILE A 161 2.38 8.19 -16.02
CA ILE A 161 1.25 7.93 -16.91
C ILE A 161 0.91 9.17 -17.74
N ALA A 162 0.95 10.37 -17.15
CA ALA A 162 0.75 11.61 -17.89
C ALA A 162 1.81 11.83 -19.00
N ILE A 163 3.06 11.45 -18.74
CA ILE A 163 4.13 11.46 -19.76
C ILE A 163 3.81 10.48 -20.88
N TRP A 164 3.43 9.24 -20.56
CA TRP A 164 3.09 8.21 -21.54
C TRP A 164 1.91 8.59 -22.43
N ILE A 165 0.87 9.19 -21.85
CA ILE A 165 -0.26 9.73 -22.61
C ILE A 165 0.22 10.83 -23.58
N GLY A 166 1.10 11.72 -23.14
CA GLY A 166 1.69 12.74 -24.01
C GLY A 166 2.45 12.15 -25.20
N LEU A 167 3.27 11.13 -24.95
CA LEU A 167 4.08 10.44 -25.96
C LEU A 167 3.23 9.70 -26.99
N ILE A 168 2.20 8.96 -26.58
CA ILE A 168 1.36 8.21 -27.54
C ILE A 168 0.58 9.14 -28.46
N ILE A 169 0.16 10.32 -27.96
CA ILE A 169 -0.51 11.35 -28.76
C ILE A 169 0.45 11.98 -29.78
N GLU A 170 1.73 12.09 -29.44
CA GLU A 170 2.76 12.55 -30.37
C GLU A 170 3.08 11.52 -31.45
N TYR A 171 3.13 10.24 -31.08
CA TYR A 171 3.42 9.14 -32.01
C TYR A 171 2.30 8.88 -33.02
N ARG A 172 1.02 9.00 -32.61
CA ARG A 172 -0.16 8.73 -33.47
C ARG A 172 -0.59 9.93 -34.33
N LYS A 173 0.33 10.83 -34.64
CA LYS A 173 0.07 11.92 -35.60
C LYS A 173 -0.13 11.39 -37.02
#